data_AF-W4LIZ5-F1
#
_entry.id   AF-W4LIZ5-F1
#
_cell.length_a   1.000
_cell.length_b   1.000
_cell.length_c   1.000
_cell.angle_alpha   90.00
_cell.angle_beta   90.00
_cell.angle_gamma   90.00
#
_symmetry.space_group_name_H-M   'P 1'
#
loop_
_entity.id
_entity.type
_entity.pdbx_description
1 polymer ?
#
loop_
_entity_poly.entity_id
_entity_poly.type
_entity_poly.pdbx_seq_one_letter_code
_entity_poly.pdbx_strand_id
1 'polypeptide(L)'
;NYDMRSTLRVLFNSDFFKNARFSKIKSPAEVVVGTLRMVGGAEFPAPGIGDLSRQPGYMGQDLLNPPSVEGWHTGAEWINSGSLMQRVNFTADLVGDVNRPGIKDLIARLKAQGGRTPAEIVDGCLDLMGPLDMSDNSRQGLIGFVEDGGDFSWDSDEQVQASTTRVLELLQLIVATREYQYA
;
A
#
# COMPACT_ATOMS: atom_id res chain seq x y z
N ASN A 1 -14.63 36.98 12.05
CA ASN A 1 -14.81 35.60 12.55
C ASN A 1 -14.70 34.64 11.38
N TYR A 2 -13.56 34.00 11.23
CA TYR A 2 -13.38 32.90 10.27
C TYR A 2 -13.55 31.59 11.02
N ASP A 3 -14.48 30.75 10.56
CA ASP A 3 -14.67 29.40 11.11
C ASP A 3 -14.12 28.35 10.14
N MET A 4 -12.89 27.91 10.40
CA MET A 4 -12.24 26.85 9.62
C MET A 4 -13.02 25.53 9.65
N ARG A 5 -13.81 25.26 10.70
CA ARG A 5 -14.64 24.05 10.78
C ARG A 5 -15.68 24.03 9.66
N SER A 6 -16.33 25.16 9.41
CA SER A 6 -17.33 25.30 8.35
C SER A 6 -16.71 25.12 6.96
N THR A 7 -15.54 25.73 6.70
CA THR A 7 -14.81 25.56 5.43
C THR A 7 -14.40 24.12 5.18
N LEU A 8 -13.77 23.46 6.16
CA LEU A 8 -13.32 22.06 6.03
C LEU A 8 -14.50 21.10 5.87
N ARG A 9 -15.64 21.37 6.53
CA ARG A 9 -16.86 20.57 6.36
C ARG A 9 -17.36 20.64 4.92
N VAL A 10 -17.42 21.82 4.31
CA VAL A 10 -17.83 21.97 2.91
C VAL A 10 -16.85 21.24 1.99
N LEU A 11 -15.54 21.45 2.18
CA LEU A 11 -14.51 20.84 1.35
C LEU A 11 -14.58 19.31 1.39
N PHE A 12 -14.54 18.70 2.58
CA PHE A 12 -14.52 17.24 2.71
C PHE A 12 -15.84 16.54 2.33
N ASN A 13 -16.96 17.26 2.35
CA ASN A 13 -18.24 16.71 1.88
C ASN A 13 -18.54 16.97 0.41
N SER A 14 -17.74 17.80 -0.27
CA SER A 14 -17.91 18.10 -1.69
C SER A 14 -17.62 16.89 -2.58
N ASP A 15 -18.33 16.79 -3.70
CA ASP A 15 -18.09 15.76 -4.71
C ASP A 15 -16.71 15.93 -5.34
N PHE A 16 -16.22 17.17 -5.48
CA PHE A 16 -14.87 17.46 -5.94
C PHE A 16 -13.80 16.73 -5.10
N PHE A 17 -13.89 16.81 -3.76
CA PHE A 17 -12.94 16.14 -2.89
C PHE A 17 -13.07 14.61 -2.97
N LYS A 18 -14.29 14.08 -2.98
CA LYS A 18 -14.54 12.63 -3.03
C LYS A 18 -14.08 12.00 -4.35
N ASN A 19 -14.30 12.68 -5.46
CA ASN A 19 -13.94 12.21 -6.80
C ASN A 19 -12.44 12.39 -7.12
N ALA A 20 -11.69 13.12 -6.29
CA ALA A 20 -10.23 13.26 -6.44
C ALA A 20 -9.44 12.05 -5.91
N ARG A 21 -10.12 11.05 -5.35
CA ARG A 21 -9.46 9.82 -4.88
C ARG A 21 -8.74 9.14 -6.04
N PHE A 22 -7.48 8.76 -5.83
CA PHE A 22 -6.62 8.11 -6.83
C PHE A 22 -6.38 8.93 -8.11
N SER A 23 -6.71 10.24 -8.14
CA SER A 23 -6.47 11.10 -9.30
C SER A 23 -5.03 11.63 -9.39
N LYS A 24 -4.19 11.30 -8.41
CA LYS A 24 -2.80 11.75 -8.29
C LYS A 24 -1.89 10.54 -8.11
N ILE A 25 -0.91 10.40 -8.98
CA ILE A 25 0.19 9.46 -8.79
C ILE A 25 1.06 9.95 -7.62
N LYS A 26 1.21 9.11 -6.59
CA LYS A 26 2.08 9.38 -5.44
C LYS A 26 3.52 9.65 -5.89
N SER A 27 4.10 10.74 -5.40
CA SER A 27 5.53 10.98 -5.52
C SER A 27 6.32 9.87 -4.81
N PRO A 28 7.61 9.68 -5.14
CA PRO A 28 8.44 8.73 -4.41
C PRO A 28 8.44 8.92 -2.89
N ALA A 29 8.45 10.16 -2.41
CA ALA A 29 8.36 10.44 -0.98
C ALA A 29 7.02 9.96 -0.39
N GLU A 30 5.91 10.16 -1.11
CA GLU A 30 4.58 9.70 -0.69
C GLU A 30 4.49 8.16 -0.67
N VAL A 31 5.11 7.47 -1.63
CA VAL A 31 5.19 5.99 -1.63
C VAL A 31 5.95 5.50 -0.41
N VAL A 32 7.14 6.05 -0.18
CA VAL A 32 8.02 5.59 0.91
C VAL A 32 7.36 5.83 2.26
N VAL A 33 6.90 7.06 2.52
CA VAL A 33 6.24 7.41 3.78
C VAL A 33 4.91 6.66 3.94
N GLY A 34 4.11 6.55 2.87
CA GLY A 34 2.83 5.83 2.90
C GLY A 34 3.02 4.35 3.26
N THR A 35 3.98 3.68 2.63
CA THR A 35 4.30 2.28 2.92
C THR A 35 4.80 2.11 4.35
N LEU A 36 5.74 2.96 4.80
CA LEU A 36 6.28 2.90 6.17
C LEU A 36 5.19 3.11 7.23
N ARG A 37 4.20 3.97 6.96
CA ARG A 37 3.04 4.14 7.84
C ARG A 37 2.08 2.95 7.81
N MET A 38 1.92 2.30 6.66
CA MET A 38 1.08 1.11 6.51
C MET A 38 1.69 -0.08 7.26
N VAL A 39 2.99 -0.33 7.09
CA VAL A 39 3.66 -1.48 7.72
C VAL A 39 4.10 -1.18 9.16
N GLY A 40 4.28 0.08 9.53
CA GLY A 40 4.72 0.50 10.85
C GLY A 40 6.18 0.13 11.18
N GLY A 41 6.60 0.44 12.40
CA GLY A 41 7.96 0.15 12.89
C GLY A 41 9.01 1.20 12.46
N ALA A 42 8.57 2.35 11.96
CA ALA A 42 9.42 3.48 11.57
C ALA A 42 9.15 4.75 12.39
N GLU A 43 8.41 4.63 13.50
CA GLU A 43 8.02 5.75 14.37
C GLU A 43 9.21 6.32 15.14
N PHE A 44 10.23 5.49 15.39
CA PHE A 44 11.49 5.89 16.02
C PHE A 44 12.66 5.65 15.05
N PRO A 45 13.64 6.57 14.96
CA PRO A 45 14.81 6.39 14.09
C PRO A 45 15.70 5.25 14.60
N ALA A 46 15.52 4.07 14.02
CA ALA A 46 16.35 2.89 14.27
C ALA A 46 17.58 2.84 13.35
N PRO A 47 18.63 2.04 13.66
CA PRO A 47 19.69 1.74 12.71
C PRO A 47 19.13 1.31 11.35
N GLY A 48 19.69 1.84 10.25
CA GLY A 48 19.18 1.61 8.89
C GLY A 48 18.15 2.64 8.39
N ILE A 49 17.69 3.59 9.23
CA ILE A 49 16.82 4.70 8.80
C ILE A 49 17.41 5.53 7.64
N GLY A 50 18.75 5.60 7.56
CA GLY A 50 19.45 6.27 6.46
C GLY A 50 19.17 5.61 5.11
N ASP A 51 19.06 4.29 5.05
CA ASP A 51 18.76 3.59 3.80
C ASP A 51 17.31 3.80 3.37
N LEU A 52 16.38 3.88 4.34
CA LEU A 52 14.99 4.27 4.08
C LEU A 52 14.88 5.70 3.52
N SER A 53 15.69 6.64 4.03
CA SER A 53 15.69 8.04 3.55
C SER A 53 16.20 8.20 2.11
N ARG A 54 16.97 7.24 1.59
CA ARG A 54 17.50 7.24 0.22
C ARG A 54 16.53 6.65 -0.81
N GLN A 55 15.54 5.88 -0.37
CA GLN A 55 14.58 5.21 -1.26
C GLN A 55 13.84 6.16 -2.21
N PRO A 56 13.37 7.36 -1.78
CA PRO A 56 12.78 8.32 -2.71
C PRO A 56 13.74 8.71 -3.85
N GLY A 57 15.03 8.84 -3.56
CA GLY A 57 16.08 9.14 -4.53
C GLY A 57 16.23 8.06 -5.61
N TYR A 58 16.20 6.78 -5.22
CA TYR A 58 16.23 5.65 -6.17
C TYR A 58 15.02 5.59 -7.10
N MET A 59 13.93 6.25 -6.72
CA MET A 59 12.70 6.37 -7.51
C MET A 59 12.60 7.73 -8.25
N GLY A 60 13.63 8.57 -8.20
CA GLY A 60 13.71 9.83 -8.94
C GLY A 60 13.43 11.12 -8.14
N GLN A 61 13.24 11.03 -6.82
CA GLN A 61 13.05 12.20 -5.96
C GLN A 61 14.09 12.23 -4.83
N ASP A 62 15.28 12.73 -5.13
CA ASP A 62 16.28 12.98 -4.10
C ASP A 62 15.81 14.13 -3.18
N LEU A 63 15.67 13.85 -1.89
CA LEU A 63 15.03 14.77 -0.95
C LEU A 63 15.93 15.99 -0.70
N LEU A 64 15.32 17.17 -0.68
CA LEU A 64 16.03 18.46 -0.51
C LEU A 64 17.02 18.79 -1.65
N ASN A 65 16.98 18.04 -2.75
CA ASN A 65 17.86 18.20 -3.90
C ASN A 65 17.06 18.18 -5.22
N PRO A 66 16.27 19.22 -5.51
CA PRO A 66 15.51 19.28 -6.75
C PRO A 66 16.44 19.37 -7.97
N PRO A 67 16.08 18.75 -9.12
CA PRO A 67 16.96 18.69 -10.29
C PRO A 67 17.11 20.04 -11.01
N SER A 68 16.18 20.98 -10.82
CA SER A 68 16.23 22.32 -11.41
C SER A 68 15.50 23.35 -10.55
N VAL A 69 15.51 24.61 -10.98
CA VAL A 69 14.73 25.70 -10.36
C VAL A 69 13.21 25.50 -10.44
N GLU A 70 12.73 24.62 -11.34
CA GLU A 70 11.32 24.25 -11.47
C GLU A 70 10.88 23.24 -10.40
N GLY A 71 11.83 22.66 -9.66
CA GLY A 71 11.58 21.62 -8.67
C GLY A 71 11.68 20.22 -9.28
N TRP A 72 10.93 19.27 -8.71
CA TRP A 72 10.81 17.92 -9.27
C TRP A 72 9.64 17.82 -10.24
N HIS A 73 9.77 16.93 -11.23
CA HIS A 73 8.70 16.47 -12.10
C HIS A 73 7.50 15.94 -11.30
N THR A 74 6.31 15.86 -11.90
CA THR A 74 5.10 15.40 -11.18
C THR A 74 4.22 14.48 -12.05
N GLY A 75 3.29 13.78 -11.42
CA GLY A 75 2.33 12.94 -12.13
C GLY A 75 2.97 11.70 -12.74
N ALA A 76 2.64 11.42 -14.00
CA ALA A 76 3.08 10.21 -14.70
C ALA A 76 4.61 10.14 -14.89
N GLU A 77 5.31 11.27 -14.85
CA GLU A 77 6.77 11.33 -14.96
C GLU A 77 7.49 10.67 -13.76
N TRP A 78 6.78 10.42 -12.65
CA TRP A 78 7.30 9.60 -11.56
C TRP A 78 7.46 8.11 -11.92
N ILE A 79 6.80 7.64 -12.99
CA ILE A 79 6.78 6.24 -13.37
C ILE A 79 7.53 6.04 -14.69
N ASN A 80 8.64 5.33 -14.60
CA ASN A 80 9.35 4.71 -15.72
C ASN A 80 9.74 3.28 -15.32
N SER A 81 10.29 2.50 -16.25
CA SER A 81 10.63 1.09 -15.98
C SER A 81 11.54 0.92 -14.76
N GLY A 82 12.47 1.85 -14.53
CA GLY A 82 13.38 1.83 -13.38
C GLY A 82 12.68 2.20 -12.08
N SER A 83 12.01 3.36 -12.03
CA SER A 83 11.33 3.81 -10.81
C SER A 83 10.17 2.89 -10.41
N LEU A 84 9.45 2.31 -11.38
CA LEU A 84 8.39 1.35 -11.12
C LEU A 84 8.92 0.10 -10.42
N MET A 85 10.01 -0.48 -10.92
CA MET A 85 10.65 -1.64 -10.30
C MET A 85 11.10 -1.32 -8.87
N GLN A 86 11.70 -0.14 -8.65
CA GLN A 86 12.12 0.27 -7.30
C GLN A 86 10.92 0.42 -6.34
N ARG A 87 9.81 1.00 -6.80
CA ARG A 87 8.57 1.11 -6.00
C ARG A 87 8.00 -0.26 -5.65
N VAL A 88 7.92 -1.17 -6.62
CA VAL A 88 7.41 -2.53 -6.41
C VAL A 88 8.30 -3.26 -5.41
N ASN A 89 9.61 -3.30 -5.62
CA ASN A 89 10.53 -3.98 -4.70
C ASN A 89 10.43 -3.42 -3.28
N PHE A 90 10.50 -2.09 -3.13
CA PHE A 90 10.41 -1.45 -1.82
C PHE A 90 9.10 -1.77 -1.09
N THR A 91 7.97 -1.70 -1.80
CA THR A 91 6.66 -2.00 -1.20
C THR A 91 6.50 -3.48 -0.88
N ALA A 92 6.86 -4.37 -1.81
CA ALA A 92 6.74 -5.82 -1.65
C ALA A 92 7.63 -6.36 -0.52
N ASP A 93 8.86 -5.87 -0.40
CA ASP A 93 9.77 -6.26 0.68
C ASP A 93 9.19 -5.92 2.06
N LEU A 94 8.57 -4.74 2.18
CA LEU A 94 8.03 -4.28 3.45
C LEU A 94 6.70 -4.94 3.83
N VAL A 95 5.80 -5.15 2.87
CA VAL A 95 4.51 -5.81 3.16
C VAL A 95 4.64 -7.31 3.37
N GLY A 96 5.70 -7.92 2.83
CA GLY A 96 6.03 -9.33 3.04
C GLY A 96 6.63 -9.64 4.41
N ASP A 97 7.05 -8.63 5.18
CA ASP A 97 7.64 -8.83 6.51
C ASP A 97 6.57 -8.89 7.60
N VAL A 98 6.21 -10.11 8.01
CA VAL A 98 5.27 -10.38 9.10
C VAL A 98 5.68 -9.78 10.45
N ASN A 99 6.95 -9.41 10.63
CA ASN A 99 7.41 -8.81 11.89
C ASN A 99 7.00 -7.36 12.04
N ARG A 100 6.61 -6.71 10.93
CA ARG A 100 6.13 -5.34 10.89
C ARG A 100 4.82 -5.18 11.68
N PRO A 101 4.74 -4.22 12.63
CA PRO A 101 3.55 -4.07 13.47
C PRO A 101 2.24 -3.89 12.69
N GLY A 102 2.26 -3.11 11.62
CA GLY A 102 1.11 -2.87 10.76
C GLY A 102 0.67 -4.11 9.98
N ILE A 103 1.61 -4.97 9.57
CA ILE A 103 1.29 -6.24 8.91
C ILE A 103 0.67 -7.23 9.90
N LYS A 104 1.18 -7.30 11.15
CA LYS A 104 0.54 -8.09 12.22
C LYS A 104 -0.89 -7.63 12.50
N ASP A 105 -1.09 -6.31 12.57
CA ASP A 105 -2.41 -5.71 12.79
C ASP A 105 -3.35 -5.99 11.61
N LEU A 106 -2.88 -5.87 10.37
CA LEU A 106 -3.65 -6.20 9.17
C LEU A 106 -4.13 -7.66 9.20
N ILE A 107 -3.22 -8.61 9.46
CA ILE A 107 -3.57 -10.03 9.57
C ILE A 107 -4.56 -10.27 10.72
N ALA A 108 -4.38 -9.60 11.87
CA ALA A 108 -5.31 -9.72 12.99
C ALA A 108 -6.72 -9.22 12.65
N ARG A 109 -6.82 -8.10 11.92
CA ARG A 109 -8.09 -7.55 11.44
C ARG A 109 -8.75 -8.45 10.40
N LEU A 110 -7.98 -9.02 9.48
CA LEU A 110 -8.46 -9.96 8.48
C LEU A 110 -9.05 -11.23 9.14
N LYS A 111 -8.37 -11.76 10.16
CA LYS A 111 -8.90 -12.84 11.01
C LYS A 111 -10.21 -12.45 11.70
N ALA A 112 -10.28 -11.24 12.23
CA ALA A 112 -11.47 -10.73 12.92
C ALA A 112 -12.67 -10.51 11.98
N GLN A 113 -12.43 -10.24 10.70
CA GLN A 113 -13.48 -10.18 9.67
C GLN A 113 -14.09 -11.56 9.38
N GLY A 114 -13.37 -12.66 9.69
CA GLY A 114 -13.87 -14.02 9.55
C GLY A 114 -13.92 -14.55 8.11
N GLY A 115 -13.35 -13.82 7.14
CA GLY A 115 -13.21 -14.28 5.76
C GLY A 115 -12.40 -15.57 5.70
N ARG A 116 -12.89 -16.53 4.93
CA ARG A 116 -12.25 -17.84 4.74
C ARG A 116 -12.08 -18.20 3.28
N THR A 117 -12.92 -17.68 2.39
CA THR A 117 -12.78 -17.95 0.97
C THR A 117 -11.68 -17.07 0.34
N PRO A 118 -11.05 -17.52 -0.77
CA PRO A 118 -10.14 -16.71 -1.58
C PRO A 118 -10.67 -15.29 -1.87
N ALA A 119 -11.93 -15.17 -2.29
CA ALA A 119 -12.54 -13.89 -2.63
C ALA A 119 -12.67 -12.95 -1.42
N GLU A 120 -13.14 -13.46 -0.27
CA GLU A 120 -13.25 -12.66 0.95
C GLU A 120 -11.89 -12.18 1.46
N ILE A 121 -10.86 -13.02 1.33
CA ILE A 121 -9.49 -12.66 1.73
C ILE A 121 -8.91 -11.59 0.81
N VAL A 122 -9.09 -11.71 -0.50
CA VAL A 122 -8.69 -10.67 -1.46
C VAL A 122 -9.39 -9.35 -1.13
N ASP A 123 -10.71 -9.36 -0.98
CA ASP A 123 -11.48 -8.15 -0.69
C ASP A 123 -11.08 -7.52 0.66
N GLY A 124 -10.87 -8.34 1.70
CA GLY A 124 -10.42 -7.89 3.00
C GLY A 124 -9.04 -7.23 2.95
N CYS A 125 -8.09 -7.81 2.19
CA CYS A 125 -6.78 -7.19 1.97
C CYS A 125 -6.90 -5.85 1.23
N LEU A 126 -7.68 -5.78 0.15
CA LEU A 126 -7.88 -4.56 -0.63
C LEU A 126 -8.51 -3.42 0.18
N ASP A 127 -9.45 -3.75 1.07
CA ASP A 127 -10.06 -2.80 2.00
C ASP A 127 -9.05 -2.29 3.03
N LEU A 128 -8.30 -3.20 3.67
CA LEU A 128 -7.34 -2.84 4.73
C LEU A 128 -6.11 -2.06 4.22
N MET A 129 -5.72 -2.23 2.95
CA MET A 129 -4.57 -1.54 2.35
C MET A 129 -4.86 -0.11 1.88
N GLY A 130 -6.12 0.34 1.88
CA GLY A 130 -6.49 1.70 1.49
C GLY A 130 -7.56 1.74 0.40
N PRO A 131 -8.79 1.30 0.75
CA PRO A 131 -9.79 0.63 -0.09
C PRO A 131 -9.52 0.76 -1.60
N LEU A 132 -8.63 -0.08 -2.11
CA LEU A 132 -8.06 0.06 -3.45
C LEU A 132 -9.14 -0.17 -4.51
N ASP A 133 -9.20 0.73 -5.49
CA ASP A 133 -10.09 0.55 -6.65
C ASP A 133 -9.38 -0.35 -7.67
N MET A 134 -9.87 -1.58 -7.79
CA MET A 134 -9.27 -2.62 -8.63
C MET A 134 -10.21 -2.91 -9.79
N SER A 135 -9.65 -3.05 -11.00
CA SER A 135 -10.43 -3.57 -12.11
C SER A 135 -10.88 -5.01 -11.83
N ASP A 136 -12.02 -5.41 -12.38
CA ASP A 136 -12.54 -6.77 -12.22
C ASP A 136 -11.51 -7.82 -12.64
N ASN A 137 -10.78 -7.57 -13.74
CA ASN A 137 -9.75 -8.46 -14.24
C ASN A 137 -8.60 -8.64 -13.24
N SER A 138 -8.06 -7.53 -12.69
CA SER A 138 -6.99 -7.60 -11.69
C SER A 138 -7.47 -8.31 -10.43
N ARG A 139 -8.69 -8.01 -9.97
CA ARG A 139 -9.31 -8.69 -8.82
C ARG A 139 -9.45 -10.19 -9.04
N GLN A 140 -9.93 -10.63 -10.21
CA GLN A 140 -10.03 -12.06 -10.54
C GLN A 140 -8.65 -12.72 -10.61
N GLY A 141 -7.63 -12.02 -11.12
CA GLY A 141 -6.24 -12.50 -11.11
C GLY A 141 -5.71 -12.71 -9.69
N LEU A 142 -5.99 -11.80 -8.76
CA LEU A 142 -5.61 -11.94 -7.34
C LEU A 142 -6.32 -13.13 -6.67
N ILE A 143 -7.60 -13.35 -6.98
CA ILE A 143 -8.36 -14.49 -6.48
C ILE A 143 -7.75 -15.79 -7.00
N GLY A 144 -7.54 -15.90 -8.31
CA GLY A 144 -6.94 -17.06 -8.93
C GLY A 144 -5.53 -17.36 -8.39
N PHE A 145 -4.75 -16.33 -8.05
CA PHE A 145 -3.42 -16.51 -7.44
C PHE A 145 -3.46 -17.26 -6.11
N VAL A 146 -4.47 -17.00 -5.27
CA VAL A 146 -4.60 -17.68 -3.97
C VAL A 146 -5.49 -18.92 -4.01
N GLU A 147 -6.27 -19.11 -5.08
CA GLU A 147 -7.29 -20.17 -5.19
C GLU A 147 -6.70 -21.59 -5.07
N ASP A 148 -5.53 -21.84 -5.67
CA ASP A 148 -4.86 -23.15 -5.65
C ASP A 148 -4.53 -23.64 -4.22
N GLY A 149 -4.39 -22.72 -3.27
CA GLY A 149 -4.15 -23.05 -1.86
C GLY A 149 -5.43 -23.39 -1.07
N GLY A 150 -6.61 -23.31 -1.69
CA GLY A 150 -7.91 -23.56 -1.06
C GLY A 150 -8.33 -22.49 -0.06
N ASP A 151 -9.34 -22.80 0.76
CA ASP A 151 -9.84 -21.87 1.78
C ASP A 151 -8.80 -21.60 2.87
N PHE A 152 -8.90 -20.42 3.47
CA PHE A 152 -8.11 -19.94 4.59
C PHE A 152 -8.76 -20.40 5.90
N SER A 153 -7.93 -20.83 6.85
CA SER A 153 -8.37 -21.22 8.18
C SER A 153 -7.49 -20.58 9.24
N TRP A 154 -8.14 -20.23 10.35
CA TRP A 154 -7.56 -19.52 11.49
C TRP A 154 -7.73 -20.32 12.79
N ASP A 155 -8.06 -21.61 12.68
CA ASP A 155 -8.59 -22.40 13.81
C ASP A 155 -7.48 -23.12 14.61
N SER A 156 -6.29 -23.31 14.02
CA SER A 156 -5.11 -23.88 14.67
C SER A 156 -3.83 -23.10 14.31
N ASP A 157 -2.78 -23.23 15.12
CA ASP A 157 -1.51 -22.50 14.90
C ASP A 157 -0.88 -22.81 13.53
N GLU A 158 -0.93 -24.07 13.09
CA GLU A 158 -0.40 -24.50 11.79
C GLU A 158 -1.19 -23.90 10.62
N GLN A 159 -2.52 -23.91 10.71
CA GLN A 159 -3.39 -23.28 9.71
C GLN A 159 -3.24 -21.76 9.68
N VAL A 160 -3.10 -21.14 10.86
CA VAL A 160 -2.82 -19.72 10.99
C VAL A 160 -1.50 -19.36 10.30
N GLN A 161 -0.45 -20.16 10.50
CA GLN A 161 0.84 -19.93 9.87
C GLN A 161 0.75 -20.06 8.35
N ALA A 162 0.14 -21.13 7.84
CA ALA A 162 -0.03 -21.35 6.40
C ALA A 162 -0.86 -20.24 5.73
N SER A 163 -1.99 -19.87 6.34
CA SER A 163 -2.85 -18.78 5.87
C SER A 163 -2.13 -17.43 5.92
N THR A 164 -1.32 -17.19 6.94
CA THR A 164 -0.52 -15.95 7.06
C THR A 164 0.48 -15.83 5.93
N THR A 165 1.24 -16.89 5.61
CA THR A 165 2.20 -16.88 4.49
C THR A 165 1.51 -16.53 3.17
N ARG A 166 0.38 -17.17 2.88
CA ARG A 166 -0.41 -16.90 1.66
C ARG A 166 -0.94 -15.47 1.61
N VAL A 167 -1.35 -14.90 2.75
CA VAL A 167 -1.75 -13.50 2.84
C VAL A 167 -0.56 -12.58 2.54
N LEU A 168 0.63 -12.85 3.04
CA LEU A 168 1.82 -12.03 2.75
C LEU A 168 2.15 -12.03 1.25
N GLU A 169 2.13 -13.20 0.62
CA GLU A 169 2.33 -13.34 -0.84
C GLU A 169 1.27 -12.56 -1.63
N LEU A 170 0.01 -12.61 -1.19
CA LEU A 170 -1.08 -11.82 -1.77
C LEU A 170 -0.85 -10.31 -1.60
N LEU A 171 -0.43 -9.83 -0.42
CA LEU A 171 -0.12 -8.41 -0.21
C LEU A 171 1.01 -7.95 -1.13
N GLN A 172 2.04 -8.78 -1.31
CA GLN A 172 3.14 -8.51 -2.24
C GLN A 172 2.66 -8.42 -3.69
N LEU A 173 1.74 -9.30 -4.10
CA LEU A 173 1.15 -9.24 -5.44
C LEU A 173 0.26 -7.99 -5.62
N ILE A 174 -0.54 -7.62 -4.61
CA ILE A 174 -1.39 -6.42 -4.63
C ILE A 174 -0.54 -5.17 -4.86
N VAL A 175 0.54 -4.98 -4.10
CA VAL A 175 1.39 -3.80 -4.28
C VAL A 175 2.13 -3.80 -5.61
N ALA A 176 2.32 -4.95 -6.25
CA ALA A 176 2.91 -5.05 -7.58
C ALA A 176 1.93 -4.71 -8.72
N THR A 177 0.63 -4.59 -8.45
CA THR A 177 -0.37 -4.26 -9.47
C THR A 177 -0.20 -2.85 -10.02
N ARG A 178 -0.64 -2.65 -11.27
CA ARG A 178 -0.60 -1.33 -11.93
C ARG A 178 -1.44 -0.32 -11.15
N GLU A 179 -2.65 -0.70 -10.77
CA GLU A 179 -3.58 0.18 -10.07
C GLU A 179 -2.99 0.66 -8.74
N TYR A 180 -2.34 -0.21 -7.95
CA TYR A 180 -1.67 0.23 -6.71
C TYR A 180 -0.53 1.22 -7.01
N GLN A 181 0.28 0.94 -8.03
CA GLN A 181 1.45 1.75 -8.36
C GLN A 181 1.10 3.14 -8.94
N TYR A 182 -0.06 3.25 -9.59
CA TYR A 182 -0.55 4.48 -10.23
C TYR A 182 -1.60 5.24 -9.39
N ALA A 183 -2.04 4.68 -8.27
CA ALA A 183 -2.97 5.29 -7.32
C ALA A 183 -2.31 6.28 -6.35
#